data_AF-A0A947I003-F1
#
_entry.id   AF-A0A947I003-F1
#
_cell.length_a   1.000
_cell.length_b   1.000
_cell.length_c   1.000
_cell.angle_alpha   90.00
_cell.angle_beta   90.00
_cell.angle_gamma   90.00
#
_symmetry.space_group_name_H-M   'P 1'
#
loop_
_entity.id
_entity.type
_entity.pdbx_description
1 polymer ?
#
loop_
_entity_poly.entity_id
_entity_poly.type
_entity_poly.pdbx_seq_one_letter_code
_entity_poly.pdbx_strand_id
1 'polypeptide(L)'
;MQNFIGVIIEESLTNKKILSKVKINETKVVPVNEKHQTPHLKQWTLHTIEILADNADDIALELSKTLEGNENTGYWYADYKNNELVYIVFPIRIFKIAQNDPEGFQKARDYGISLGIPEYQLSFYPE
;
A
#
# COMPACT_ATOMS: atom_id res chain seq x y z
N MET A 1 20.63 7.86 2.19
CA MET A 1 19.19 8.06 1.95
C MET A 1 18.43 7.58 3.16
N GLN A 2 17.31 8.20 3.51
CA GLN A 2 16.48 7.74 4.64
C GLN A 2 15.67 6.50 4.25
N ASN A 3 15.52 5.58 5.19
CA ASN A 3 14.63 4.43 5.06
C ASN A 3 13.18 4.87 4.89
N PHE A 4 12.39 4.01 4.27
CA PHE A 4 10.98 4.24 4.05
C PHE A 4 10.16 3.59 5.15
N ILE A 5 9.06 4.24 5.51
CA ILE A 5 8.06 3.73 6.46
C ILE A 5 6.72 3.62 5.76
N GLY A 6 6.01 2.54 6.00
CA GLY A 6 4.66 2.33 5.48
C GLY A 6 3.91 1.27 6.26
N VAL A 7 2.73 0.92 5.77
CA VAL A 7 1.89 -0.13 6.36
C VAL A 7 1.52 -1.15 5.29
N ILE A 8 1.67 -2.43 5.62
CA ILE A 8 1.14 -3.53 4.82
C ILE A 8 0.03 -4.20 5.61
N ILE A 9 -1.13 -4.43 4.98
CA ILE A 9 -2.19 -5.27 5.53
C ILE A 9 -1.89 -6.72 5.09
N GLU A 10 -1.71 -7.64 6.03
CA GLU A 10 -1.32 -9.02 5.71
C GLU A 10 -2.36 -9.72 4.80
N GLU A 11 -3.64 -9.44 5.01
CA GLU A 11 -4.74 -9.99 4.23
C GLU A 11 -4.83 -9.41 2.81
N SER A 12 -4.14 -8.31 2.51
CA SER A 12 -4.06 -7.76 1.16
C SER A 12 -3.06 -8.51 0.27
N LEU A 13 -2.32 -9.49 0.80
CA LEU A 13 -1.26 -10.20 0.10
C LEU A 13 -1.69 -11.62 -0.32
N THR A 14 -1.59 -11.90 -1.61
CA THR A 14 -1.68 -13.26 -2.16
C THR A 14 -0.47 -14.13 -1.77
N ASN A 15 0.69 -13.51 -1.48
CA ASN A 15 1.89 -14.19 -1.03
C ASN A 15 2.60 -13.39 0.05
N LYS A 16 2.54 -13.90 1.29
CA LYS A 16 3.05 -13.24 2.49
C LYS A 16 4.57 -13.30 2.67
N LYS A 17 5.31 -13.99 1.77
CA LYS A 17 6.78 -14.10 1.86
C LYS A 17 7.49 -12.74 1.79
N ILE A 18 6.85 -11.73 1.22
CA ILE A 18 7.41 -10.36 1.21
C ILE A 18 7.61 -9.79 2.62
N LEU A 19 6.79 -10.20 3.60
CA LEU A 19 6.90 -9.75 4.98
C LEU A 19 8.23 -10.16 5.64
N SER A 20 8.90 -11.21 5.16
CA SER A 20 10.24 -11.58 5.65
C SER A 20 11.38 -10.81 4.98
N LYS A 21 11.09 -9.95 3.99
CA LYS A 21 12.07 -9.12 3.28
C LYS A 21 12.11 -7.68 3.80
N VAL A 22 11.18 -7.31 4.66
CA VAL A 22 11.06 -5.99 5.27
C VAL A 22 11.22 -6.11 6.78
N LYS A 23 11.66 -5.04 7.43
CA LYS A 23 11.71 -4.99 8.89
C LYS A 23 10.34 -4.59 9.41
N ILE A 24 9.70 -5.45 10.20
CA ILE A 24 8.42 -5.14 10.86
C ILE A 24 8.73 -4.44 12.18
N ASN A 25 8.32 -3.18 12.32
CA ASN A 25 8.51 -2.38 13.52
C ASN A 25 7.35 -2.54 14.51
N GLU A 26 6.12 -2.71 13.99
CA GLU A 26 4.91 -2.87 14.80
C GLU A 26 3.91 -3.76 14.08
N THR A 27 3.08 -4.49 14.84
CA THR A 27 1.94 -5.24 14.29
C THR A 27 0.70 -4.95 15.11
N LYS A 28 -0.38 -4.58 14.41
CA LYS A 28 -1.68 -4.28 15.01
C LYS A 28 -2.79 -5.06 14.32
N VAL A 29 -3.60 -5.78 15.08
CA VAL A 29 -4.78 -6.48 14.57
C VAL A 29 -6.02 -5.66 14.89
N VAL A 30 -6.84 -5.38 13.88
CA VAL A 30 -8.11 -4.63 14.02
C VAL A 30 -9.26 -5.40 13.38
N PRO A 31 -10.46 -5.42 14.00
CA PRO A 31 -11.63 -6.02 13.37
C PRO A 31 -12.07 -5.21 12.15
N VAL A 32 -12.60 -5.91 11.13
CA VAL A 32 -13.17 -5.25 9.96
C VAL A 32 -14.51 -4.60 10.32
N ASN A 33 -14.73 -3.39 9.83
CA ASN A 33 -16.02 -2.69 9.91
C ASN A 33 -16.53 -2.34 8.50
N GLU A 34 -17.75 -1.84 8.39
CA GLU A 34 -18.39 -1.52 7.10
C GLU A 34 -17.57 -0.53 6.25
N LYS A 35 -16.84 0.40 6.86
CA LYS A 35 -16.04 1.40 6.13
C LYS A 35 -14.85 0.79 5.40
N HIS A 36 -14.37 -0.38 5.83
CA HIS A 36 -13.25 -1.07 5.22
C HIS A 36 -13.62 -1.70 3.86
N GLN A 37 -14.91 -1.91 3.56
CA GLN A 37 -15.38 -2.51 2.31
C GLN A 37 -14.78 -3.88 1.97
N THR A 38 -14.37 -4.64 2.99
CA THR A 38 -13.85 -6.01 2.84
C THR A 38 -14.72 -7.01 3.60
N PRO A 39 -16.00 -7.20 3.20
CA PRO A 39 -16.97 -7.97 3.98
C PRO A 39 -16.61 -9.46 4.13
N HIS A 40 -15.72 -9.96 3.28
CA HIS A 40 -15.21 -11.33 3.33
C HIS A 40 -14.11 -11.53 4.40
N LEU A 41 -13.58 -10.45 4.99
CA LEU A 41 -12.56 -10.49 6.03
C LEU A 41 -13.15 -10.18 7.41
N LYS A 42 -12.61 -10.83 8.44
CA LYS A 42 -12.99 -10.59 9.84
C LYS A 42 -12.11 -9.55 10.53
N GLN A 43 -10.87 -9.41 10.07
CA GLN A 43 -9.85 -8.54 10.64
C GLN A 43 -8.86 -8.09 9.57
N TRP A 44 -8.14 -7.01 9.86
CA TRP A 44 -6.92 -6.59 9.19
C TRP A 44 -5.75 -6.71 10.16
N THR A 45 -4.64 -7.26 9.68
CA THR A 45 -3.37 -7.35 10.39
C THR A 45 -2.41 -6.35 9.76
N LEU A 46 -2.23 -5.20 10.42
CA LEU A 46 -1.43 -4.09 9.94
C LEU A 46 0.00 -4.23 10.43
N HIS A 47 0.94 -4.38 9.52
CA HIS A 47 2.37 -4.34 9.81
C HIS A 47 2.92 -2.96 9.46
N THR A 48 3.37 -2.21 10.46
CA THR A 48 4.18 -1.01 10.24
C THR A 48 5.59 -1.48 9.90
N ILE A 49 6.05 -1.16 8.69
CA ILE A 49 7.30 -1.67 8.14
C ILE A 49 8.33 -0.56 7.94
N GLU A 50 9.59 -0.97 7.91
CA GLU A 50 10.73 -0.17 7.49
C GLU A 50 11.44 -0.87 6.33
N ILE A 51 11.69 -0.12 5.27
CA ILE A 51 12.36 -0.58 4.05
C ILE A 51 13.65 0.23 3.88
N LEU A 52 14.77 -0.47 3.69
CA LEU A 52 16.04 0.15 3.35
C LEU A 52 15.90 0.89 2.01
N ALA A 53 16.48 2.09 1.93
CA ALA A 53 16.36 2.92 0.72
C ALA A 53 16.78 2.18 -0.57
N ASP A 54 17.84 1.38 -0.50
CA ASP A 54 18.36 0.61 -1.64
C ASP A 54 17.41 -0.51 -2.10
N ASN A 55 16.49 -0.96 -1.23
CA ASN A 55 15.53 -2.01 -1.53
C ASN A 55 14.14 -1.45 -1.91
N ALA A 56 13.95 -0.13 -1.87
CA ALA A 56 12.63 0.49 -2.02
C ALA A 56 11.97 0.16 -3.37
N ASP A 57 12.73 0.15 -4.47
CA ASP A 57 12.20 -0.18 -5.80
C ASP A 57 11.87 -1.69 -5.93
N ASP A 58 12.70 -2.56 -5.37
CA ASP A 58 12.48 -4.02 -5.40
C ASP A 58 11.25 -4.44 -4.58
N ILE A 59 11.07 -3.85 -3.39
CA ILE A 59 9.89 -4.08 -2.57
C ILE A 59 8.64 -3.55 -3.28
N ALA A 60 8.71 -2.42 -4.00
CA ALA A 60 7.58 -1.90 -4.79
C ALA A 60 7.14 -2.93 -5.84
N LEU A 61 8.11 -3.46 -6.57
CA LEU A 61 7.89 -4.43 -7.64
C LEU A 61 7.35 -5.77 -7.13
N GLU A 62 7.78 -6.21 -5.94
CA GLU A 62 7.25 -7.41 -5.33
C GLU A 62 5.85 -7.21 -4.77
N LEU A 63 5.58 -6.05 -4.14
CA LEU A 63 4.23 -5.67 -3.70
C LEU A 63 3.27 -5.61 -4.88
N SER A 64 3.65 -5.00 -6.00
CA SER A 64 2.77 -4.91 -7.17
C SER A 64 2.40 -6.27 -7.78
N LYS A 65 3.15 -7.33 -7.44
CA LYS A 65 2.89 -8.71 -7.88
C LYS A 65 2.16 -9.55 -6.84
N THR A 66 2.25 -9.17 -5.56
CA THR A 66 1.71 -9.95 -4.45
C THR A 66 0.45 -9.35 -3.86
N LEU A 67 0.20 -8.05 -4.04
CA LEU A 67 -1.07 -7.42 -3.68
C LEU A 67 -2.21 -8.07 -4.45
N GLU A 68 -3.26 -8.43 -3.70
CA GLU A 68 -4.48 -8.91 -4.29
C GLU A 68 -5.21 -7.77 -5.00
N GLY A 69 -5.72 -8.07 -6.19
CA GLY A 69 -6.58 -7.13 -6.91
C GLY A 69 -7.25 -7.79 -8.09
N ASN A 70 -8.56 -7.96 -7.99
CA ASN A 70 -9.40 -8.39 -9.10
C ASN A 70 -10.85 -7.94 -8.87
N GLU A 71 -11.66 -8.04 -9.92
CA GLU A 71 -13.07 -7.60 -9.92
C GLU A 71 -13.94 -8.30 -8.86
N ASN A 72 -13.55 -9.48 -8.36
CA ASN A 72 -14.35 -10.23 -7.37
C ASN A 72 -14.04 -9.85 -5.92
N THR A 73 -12.77 -9.56 -5.60
CA THR A 73 -12.33 -9.28 -4.21
C THR A 73 -12.04 -7.81 -3.94
N GLY A 74 -12.07 -6.98 -4.99
CA GLY A 74 -11.64 -5.58 -4.93
C GLY A 74 -10.14 -5.46 -5.15
N TYR A 75 -9.65 -4.22 -5.23
CA TYR A 75 -8.24 -3.91 -5.38
C TYR A 75 -7.66 -3.38 -4.08
N TRP A 76 -6.51 -3.90 -3.69
CA TRP A 76 -5.72 -3.37 -2.59
C TRP A 76 -4.61 -2.47 -3.10
N TYR A 77 -4.06 -1.66 -2.20
CA TYR A 77 -2.83 -0.94 -2.45
C TYR A 77 -1.98 -0.93 -1.16
N ALA A 78 -0.70 -0.62 -1.31
CA ALA A 78 0.19 -0.31 -0.20
C ALA A 78 0.96 0.96 -0.52
N ASP A 79 1.26 1.75 0.51
CA ASP A 79 2.12 2.90 0.37
C ASP A 79 3.22 2.91 1.43
N TYR A 80 4.36 3.49 1.07
CA TYR A 80 5.44 3.78 1.99
C TYR A 80 6.20 5.01 1.51
N LYS A 81 6.73 5.76 2.47
CA LYS A 81 7.34 7.06 2.21
C LYS A 81 8.56 7.31 3.09
N ASN A 82 9.41 8.19 2.60
CA ASN A 82 10.39 8.92 3.40
C ASN A 82 10.19 10.43 3.16
N ASN A 83 11.13 11.25 3.60
CA ASN A 83 11.01 12.71 3.50
C ASN A 83 11.14 13.26 2.06
N GLU A 84 11.46 12.42 1.07
CA GLU A 84 11.71 12.83 -0.31
C GLU A 84 10.68 12.24 -1.27
N LEU A 85 10.34 10.95 -1.07
CA LEU A 85 9.56 10.15 -2.00
C LEU A 85 8.42 9.41 -1.29
N VAL A 86 7.33 9.22 -2.02
CA VAL A 86 6.21 8.33 -1.70
C VAL A 86 6.10 7.27 -2.79
N TYR A 87 6.05 6.02 -2.38
CA TYR A 87 5.67 4.90 -3.23
C TYR A 87 4.19 4.59 -2.97
N ILE A 88 3.41 4.53 -4.03
CA ILE A 88 2.03 4.05 -4.00
C ILE A 88 1.98 2.86 -4.96
N VAL A 89 1.68 1.70 -4.39
CA VAL A 89 1.78 0.42 -5.08
C VAL A 89 0.41 -0.20 -5.19
N PHE A 90 -0.06 -0.35 -6.42
CA PHE A 90 -1.23 -1.11 -6.79
C PHE A 90 -0.79 -2.42 -7.48
N PRO A 91 -1.69 -3.40 -7.63
CA PRO A 91 -1.46 -4.55 -8.52
C PRO A 91 -1.05 -4.07 -9.92
N ILE A 92 0.13 -4.51 -10.37
CA ILE A 92 0.67 -4.26 -11.72
C ILE A 92 1.00 -2.77 -12.02
N ARG A 93 0.83 -1.85 -11.06
CA ARG A 93 1.13 -0.42 -11.24
C ARG A 93 1.77 0.20 -10.00
N ILE A 94 2.88 0.92 -10.22
CA ILE A 94 3.63 1.61 -9.16
C ILE A 94 3.71 3.10 -9.52
N PHE A 95 3.47 3.95 -8.54
CA PHE A 95 3.75 5.38 -8.61
C PHE A 95 4.86 5.71 -7.62
N LYS A 96 5.92 6.36 -8.10
CA LYS A 96 7.03 6.89 -7.31
C LYS A 96 7.00 8.40 -7.46
N ILE A 97 6.58 9.08 -6.40
CA ILE A 97 6.17 10.50 -6.43
C ILE A 97 7.04 11.29 -5.45
N ALA A 98 7.49 12.48 -5.83
CA ALA A 98 8.15 13.39 -4.91
C ALA A 98 7.12 13.99 -3.94
N GLN A 99 7.50 14.24 -2.68
CA GLN A 99 6.59 14.79 -1.66
C GLN A 99 5.88 16.10 -2.09
N ASN A 100 6.47 16.86 -3.01
CA ASN A 100 5.95 18.13 -3.52
C ASN A 100 5.35 18.03 -4.94
N ASP A 101 4.99 16.84 -5.40
CA ASP A 101 4.42 16.60 -6.74
C ASP A 101 2.89 16.31 -6.67
N PRO A 102 2.04 17.34 -6.61
CA PRO A 102 0.59 17.17 -6.54
C PRO A 102 0.01 16.50 -7.79
N GLU A 103 0.63 16.66 -8.96
CA GLU A 103 0.17 16.01 -10.20
C GLU A 103 0.41 14.50 -10.13
N GLY A 104 1.55 14.07 -9.59
CA GLY A 104 1.85 12.68 -9.31
C GLY A 104 0.83 12.04 -8.37
N PHE A 105 0.50 12.72 -7.26
CA PHE A 105 -0.52 12.26 -6.32
C PHE A 105 -1.91 12.17 -6.97
N GLN A 106 -2.28 13.15 -7.79
CA GLN A 106 -3.57 13.12 -8.50
C GLN A 106 -3.67 11.93 -9.45
N LYS A 107 -2.60 11.65 -10.23
CA LYS A 107 -2.57 10.48 -11.13
C LYS A 107 -2.70 9.15 -10.38
N ALA A 108 -2.06 9.02 -9.22
CA ALA A 108 -2.17 7.82 -8.40
C ALA A 108 -3.58 7.66 -7.80
N ARG A 109 -4.19 8.78 -7.35
CA ARG A 109 -5.57 8.82 -6.85
C ARG A 109 -6.57 8.43 -7.93
N ASP A 110 -6.49 9.06 -9.11
CA ASP A 110 -7.37 8.76 -10.25
C ASP A 110 -7.26 7.28 -10.66
N TYR A 111 -6.05 6.73 -10.62
CA TYR A 111 -5.84 5.30 -10.87
C TYR A 111 -6.51 4.42 -9.81
N GLY A 112 -6.34 4.71 -8.52
CA GLY A 112 -7.03 3.97 -7.45
C GLY A 112 -8.56 4.02 -7.57
N ILE A 113 -9.13 5.18 -7.90
CA ILE A 113 -10.57 5.34 -8.16
C ILE A 113 -11.00 4.50 -9.37
N SER A 114 -10.19 4.46 -10.44
CA SER A 114 -10.48 3.64 -11.63
C SER A 114 -10.51 2.13 -11.34
N LEU A 115 -9.83 1.69 -10.28
CA LEU A 115 -9.89 0.31 -9.78
C LEU A 115 -11.09 0.05 -8.85
N GLY A 116 -11.94 1.05 -8.61
CA GLY A 116 -13.08 0.95 -7.71
C GLY A 116 -12.74 1.10 -6.23
N ILE A 117 -11.51 1.53 -5.89
CA ILE A 117 -11.15 1.82 -4.51
C ILE A 117 -11.85 3.12 -4.09
N PRO A 118 -12.61 3.12 -2.99
CA PRO A 118 -13.27 4.32 -2.50
C PRO A 118 -12.25 5.43 -2.22
N GLU A 119 -12.55 6.63 -2.66
CA GLU A 119 -11.65 7.77 -2.56
C GLU A 119 -11.16 8.03 -1.12
N TYR A 120 -12.06 7.90 -0.13
CA TYR A 120 -11.72 8.09 1.28
C TYR A 120 -10.75 7.04 1.83
N GLN A 121 -10.53 5.92 1.13
CA GLN A 121 -9.54 4.91 1.47
C GLN A 121 -8.17 5.20 0.86
N LEU A 122 -8.05 6.14 -0.10
CA LEU A 122 -6.77 6.53 -0.74
C LEU A 122 -6.04 7.58 0.12
N SER A 123 -5.70 7.21 1.36
CA SER A 123 -5.15 8.09 2.40
C SER A 123 -3.73 8.61 2.15
N PHE A 124 -3.08 8.20 1.06
CA PHE A 124 -1.77 8.73 0.67
C PHE A 124 -1.85 10.14 0.06
N TYR A 125 -3.04 10.57 -0.35
CA TYR A 125 -3.24 11.90 -0.91
C TYR A 125 -3.23 12.93 0.23
N PRO A 126 -2.41 13.99 0.18
CA PRO A 126 -2.44 15.04 1.20
C PRO A 126 -3.82 15.72 1.23
N GLU A 127 -4.37 15.94 2.42
CA GLU A 127 -5.62 16.72 2.63
C GLU A 127 -5.52 18.15 2.09
#